data_AF-A0A6I1NLK6-F1
#
_entry.id   AF-A0A6I1NLK6-F1
#
_cell.length_a   1.000
_cell.length_b   1.000
_cell.length_c   1.000
_cell.angle_alpha   90.00
_cell.angle_beta   90.00
_cell.angle_gamma   90.00
#
_symmetry.space_group_name_H-M   'P 1'
#
loop_
_entity.id
_entity.type
_entity.pdbx_description
1 polymer ?
#
loop_
_entity_poly.entity_id
_entity_poly.type
_entity_poly.pdbx_seq_one_letter_code
_entity_poly.pdbx_strand_id
1 'polypeptide(L)'
;MIKVFAILLTLCLLLTACSSQDLTPEQKALTALKWDYTENAIELSFTADNDLNQYDGQAHNLLVVVTQFDQISAFSAYTGSSQQLSSLLLMNSAPTGMIGLTRLFIEPGQTRTLSLPRLEGAKMVGVAVGYAHLDPTRSVKLYQIGVDVTSTGFFSKTWTATPRPIAIDLLVGPDALLRGKESRLALPKPVQPREGEVRLPGAQG
;
A
#
# COMPACT_ATOMS: atom_id res chain seq x y z
N MET A 1 18.06 32.55 -56.43
CA MET A 1 16.83 32.51 -55.60
C MET A 1 16.27 31.11 -55.40
N ILE A 2 16.23 30.24 -56.42
CA ILE A 2 15.68 28.86 -56.32
C ILE A 2 16.46 27.94 -55.36
N LYS A 3 17.80 28.07 -55.26
CA LYS A 3 18.62 27.24 -54.35
C LYS A 3 18.43 27.56 -52.86
N VAL A 4 18.06 28.79 -52.51
CA VAL A 4 17.83 29.20 -51.11
C VAL A 4 16.47 28.69 -50.63
N PHE A 5 15.47 28.65 -51.51
CA PHE A 5 14.15 28.08 -51.23
C PHE A 5 14.20 26.56 -51.02
N ALA A 6 15.05 25.86 -51.78
CA ALA A 6 15.23 24.42 -51.64
C ALA A 6 15.86 24.05 -50.29
N ILE A 7 16.84 24.82 -49.80
CA ILE A 7 17.51 24.53 -48.51
C ILE A 7 16.59 24.84 -47.32
N LEU A 8 15.70 25.83 -47.44
CA LEU A 8 14.73 26.17 -46.39
C LEU A 8 13.60 25.12 -46.27
N LEU A 9 13.24 24.46 -47.37
CA LEU A 9 12.22 23.40 -47.40
C LEU A 9 12.73 22.08 -46.81
N THR A 10 14.01 21.75 -47.00
CA THR A 10 14.63 20.54 -46.41
C THR A 10 14.87 20.67 -44.90
N LEU A 11 15.02 21.88 -44.37
CA LEU A 11 15.21 22.12 -42.94
C LEU A 11 13.90 22.01 -42.12
N CYS A 12 12.74 22.27 -42.73
CA CYS A 12 11.44 22.12 -42.05
C CYS A 12 10.98 20.66 -41.87
N LEU A 13 11.50 19.72 -42.67
CA LEU A 13 11.14 18.29 -42.56
C LEU A 13 11.87 17.56 -41.42
N LEU A 14 12.89 18.17 -40.80
CA LEU A 14 13.64 17.58 -39.70
C LEU A 14 13.09 17.93 -38.30
N LEU A 15 12.02 18.72 -38.21
CA LEU A 15 11.42 19.17 -36.93
C LEU A 15 10.17 18.40 -36.50
N THR A 16 9.84 17.30 -37.17
CA THR A 16 8.66 16.46 -36.84
C THR A 16 9.05 15.11 -36.23
N ALA A 17 10.08 15.08 -35.40
CA ALA A 17 10.30 13.96 -34.48
C ALA A 17 9.55 14.24 -33.17
N CYS A 18 8.21 14.21 -33.23
CA CYS A 18 7.39 14.22 -32.02
C CYS A 18 7.71 12.94 -31.23
N SER A 19 8.36 13.10 -30.09
CA SER A 19 8.58 12.05 -29.09
C SER A 19 7.25 11.68 -28.43
N SER A 20 6.39 10.96 -29.13
CA SER A 20 5.26 10.24 -28.53
C SER A 20 5.80 9.01 -27.82
N GLN A 21 6.15 9.17 -26.54
CA GLN A 21 6.63 8.08 -25.71
C GLN A 21 5.43 7.19 -25.37
N ASP A 22 5.14 6.23 -26.24
CA ASP A 22 4.05 5.28 -26.03
C ASP A 22 4.33 4.43 -24.80
N LEU A 23 3.35 4.35 -23.89
CA LEU A 23 3.39 3.46 -22.74
C LEU A 23 3.60 2.01 -23.19
N THR A 24 4.44 1.27 -22.48
CA THR A 24 4.57 -0.18 -22.71
C THR A 24 3.23 -0.86 -22.42
N PRO A 25 2.94 -2.02 -23.03
CA PRO A 25 1.70 -2.76 -22.75
C PRO A 25 1.46 -3.05 -21.26
N GLU A 26 2.52 -3.30 -20.49
CA GLU A 26 2.49 -3.48 -19.04
C GLU A 26 2.07 -2.20 -18.32
N GLN A 27 2.64 -1.05 -18.73
CA GLN A 27 2.27 0.26 -18.19
C GLN A 27 0.80 0.59 -18.52
N LYS A 28 0.34 0.29 -19.73
CA LYS A 28 -1.08 0.45 -20.11
C LYS A 28 -1.99 -0.40 -19.23
N ALA A 29 -1.61 -1.65 -18.96
CA ALA A 29 -2.36 -2.53 -18.06
C ALA A 29 -2.41 -1.98 -16.62
N LEU A 30 -1.30 -1.47 -16.10
CA LEU A 30 -1.24 -0.83 -14.77
C LEU A 30 -2.06 0.46 -14.69
N THR A 31 -2.07 1.28 -15.75
CA THR A 31 -2.90 2.49 -15.80
C THR A 31 -4.40 2.15 -15.87
N ALA A 32 -4.76 1.05 -16.54
CA ALA A 32 -6.13 0.57 -16.63
C ALA A 32 -6.60 -0.24 -15.40
N LEU A 33 -5.70 -0.50 -14.43
CA LEU A 33 -5.98 -1.27 -13.22
C LEU A 33 -7.15 -0.67 -12.43
N LYS A 34 -8.14 -1.51 -12.14
CA LYS A 34 -9.25 -1.18 -11.23
C LYS A 34 -9.02 -1.82 -9.87
N TRP A 35 -9.35 -1.06 -8.82
CA TRP A 35 -9.26 -1.49 -7.43
C TRP A 35 -10.65 -1.84 -6.89
N ASP A 36 -11.37 -2.71 -7.60
CA ASP A 36 -12.75 -3.09 -7.24
C ASP A 36 -12.82 -3.76 -5.86
N TYR A 37 -14.00 -3.83 -5.24
CA TYR A 37 -14.20 -4.63 -4.03
C TYR A 37 -13.82 -6.10 -4.25
N THR A 38 -13.19 -6.75 -3.28
CA THR A 38 -12.89 -8.19 -3.35
C THR A 38 -13.01 -8.83 -1.97
N GLU A 39 -13.87 -9.82 -1.83
CA GLU A 39 -14.04 -10.57 -0.58
C GLU A 39 -12.80 -11.42 -0.25
N ASN A 40 -12.50 -11.64 1.04
CA ASN A 40 -11.39 -12.48 1.52
C ASN A 40 -10.01 -12.13 0.90
N ALA A 41 -9.79 -10.86 0.55
CA ALA A 41 -8.57 -10.42 -0.12
C ALA A 41 -7.47 -9.93 0.85
N ILE A 42 -7.79 -9.76 2.14
CA ILE A 42 -6.85 -9.37 3.18
C ILE A 42 -6.97 -10.38 4.33
N GLU A 43 -5.92 -11.13 4.56
CA GLU A 43 -5.79 -12.04 5.70
C GLU A 43 -4.74 -11.50 6.67
N LEU A 44 -5.09 -11.38 7.94
CA LEU A 44 -4.15 -11.02 9.01
C LEU A 44 -4.12 -12.14 10.05
N SER A 45 -2.93 -12.63 10.36
CA SER A 45 -2.71 -13.59 11.43
C SER A 45 -1.89 -12.95 12.53
N PHE A 46 -2.45 -12.91 13.73
CA PHE A 46 -1.82 -12.37 14.92
C PHE A 46 -1.41 -13.50 15.84
N THR A 47 -0.17 -13.48 16.30
CA THR A 47 0.32 -14.33 17.38
C THR A 47 0.76 -13.42 18.52
N ALA A 48 0.07 -13.46 19.66
CA ALA A 48 0.43 -12.67 20.82
C ALA A 48 1.41 -13.41 21.72
N ASP A 49 2.35 -12.66 22.28
CA ASP A 49 3.21 -13.14 23.36
C ASP A 49 2.38 -13.38 24.64
N ASN A 50 2.85 -14.26 25.53
CA ASN A 50 2.23 -14.42 26.85
C ASN A 50 2.44 -13.18 27.72
N ASP A 51 3.51 -12.42 27.46
CA ASP A 51 3.80 -11.15 28.11
C ASP A 51 3.25 -9.95 27.31
N LEU A 52 2.18 -10.14 26.52
CA LEU A 52 1.57 -9.10 25.68
C LEU A 52 1.31 -7.78 26.43
N ASN A 53 1.70 -6.65 25.83
CA ASN A 53 1.46 -5.31 26.36
C ASN A 53 1.83 -5.21 27.85
N GLN A 54 3.04 -5.64 28.17
CA GLN A 54 3.48 -5.74 29.55
C GLN A 54 3.65 -4.35 30.17
N TYR A 55 2.98 -4.13 31.29
CA TYR A 55 3.16 -2.97 32.14
C TYR A 55 3.13 -3.43 33.60
N ASP A 56 4.10 -2.97 34.41
CA ASP A 56 4.31 -3.41 35.79
C ASP A 56 4.38 -4.94 35.96
N GLY A 57 4.97 -5.63 34.96
CA GLY A 57 5.14 -7.09 34.97
C GLY A 57 3.85 -7.89 34.72
N GLN A 58 2.75 -7.23 34.35
CA GLN A 58 1.48 -7.87 34.02
C GLN A 58 1.16 -7.73 32.54
N ALA A 59 0.74 -8.84 31.92
CA ALA A 59 0.26 -8.86 30.55
C ALA A 59 -1.18 -8.32 30.47
N HIS A 60 -1.48 -7.58 29.41
CA HIS A 60 -2.79 -6.94 29.23
C HIS A 60 -3.34 -7.17 27.83
N ASN A 61 -4.68 -7.21 27.74
CA ASN A 61 -5.36 -7.22 26.46
C ASN A 61 -5.03 -5.96 25.66
N LEU A 62 -4.97 -6.13 24.34
CA LEU A 62 -4.49 -5.10 23.44
C LEU A 62 -5.51 -4.82 22.35
N LEU A 63 -5.84 -3.54 22.17
CA LEU A 63 -6.65 -3.10 21.05
C LEU A 63 -5.79 -3.04 19.78
N VAL A 64 -6.31 -3.66 18.72
CA VAL A 64 -5.78 -3.56 17.36
C VAL A 64 -6.80 -2.87 16.47
N VAL A 65 -6.33 -1.92 15.67
CA VAL A 65 -7.08 -1.24 14.63
C VAL A 65 -6.43 -1.55 13.28
N VAL A 66 -7.21 -2.18 12.40
CA VAL A 66 -6.83 -2.46 11.02
C VAL A 66 -7.54 -1.47 10.12
N THR A 67 -6.81 -0.78 9.26
CA THR A 67 -7.35 0.26 8.36
C THR A 67 -7.01 -0.03 6.91
N GLN A 68 -7.89 0.40 6.01
CA GLN A 68 -7.70 0.32 4.57
C GLN A 68 -7.73 1.72 3.96
N PHE A 69 -6.81 2.04 3.06
CA PHE A 69 -6.67 3.38 2.47
C PHE A 69 -5.91 3.32 1.14
N ASP A 70 -5.93 4.43 0.41
CA ASP A 70 -5.28 4.58 -0.90
C ASP A 70 -3.85 5.14 -0.79
N GLN A 71 -3.65 6.17 0.04
CA GLN A 71 -2.40 6.94 0.10
C GLN A 71 -1.77 6.91 1.50
N ILE A 72 -0.43 6.86 1.57
CA ILE A 72 0.31 6.72 2.84
C ILE A 72 0.01 7.92 3.75
N SER A 73 -0.14 9.11 3.15
CA SER A 73 -0.46 10.36 3.84
C SER A 73 -1.73 10.26 4.69
N ALA A 74 -2.74 9.51 4.23
CA ALA A 74 -3.99 9.31 4.96
C ALA A 74 -3.76 8.56 6.27
N PHE A 75 -2.82 7.61 6.31
CA PHE A 75 -2.49 6.86 7.52
C PHE A 75 -1.51 7.62 8.41
N SER A 76 -0.48 8.24 7.83
CA SER A 76 0.50 9.01 8.59
C SER A 76 -0.10 10.22 9.31
N ALA A 77 -1.22 10.76 8.81
CA ALA A 77 -1.98 11.81 9.51
C ALA A 77 -2.49 11.38 10.89
N TYR A 78 -2.63 10.07 11.12
CA TYR A 78 -3.12 9.46 12.36
C TYR A 78 -2.06 8.65 13.10
N THR A 79 -0.85 8.51 12.56
CA THR A 79 0.23 7.72 13.18
C THR A 79 1.56 8.45 13.24
N GLY A 80 1.56 9.78 13.09
CA GLY A 80 2.78 10.60 13.16
C GLY A 80 3.23 10.91 14.60
N SER A 81 2.34 10.77 15.57
CA SER A 81 2.63 11.00 17.00
C SER A 81 1.79 10.09 17.90
N SER A 82 2.14 10.07 19.19
CA SER A 82 1.39 9.34 20.22
C SER A 82 -0.07 9.80 20.33
N GLN A 83 -0.31 11.12 20.27
CA GLN A 83 -1.66 11.71 20.34
C GLN A 83 -2.50 11.35 19.12
N GLN A 84 -1.90 11.38 17.93
CA GLN A 84 -2.57 10.99 16.69
C GLN A 84 -2.92 9.50 16.70
N LEU A 85 -1.97 8.65 17.15
CA LEU A 85 -2.19 7.20 17.27
C LEU A 85 -3.31 6.89 18.27
N SER A 86 -3.29 7.55 19.44
CA SER A 86 -4.38 7.44 20.42
C SER A 86 -5.73 7.80 19.81
N SER A 87 -5.78 8.88 19.03
CA SER A 87 -7.00 9.31 18.35
C SER A 87 -7.52 8.24 17.39
N LEU A 88 -6.64 7.62 16.59
CA LEU A 88 -7.01 6.51 15.70
C LEU A 88 -7.57 5.31 16.47
N LEU A 89 -6.93 4.96 17.58
CA LEU A 89 -7.32 3.83 18.42
C LEU A 89 -8.66 4.06 19.13
N LEU A 90 -9.15 5.29 19.27
CA LEU A 90 -10.45 5.59 19.85
C LEU A 90 -11.59 5.66 18.82
N MET A 91 -11.28 5.62 17.52
CA MET A 91 -12.29 5.72 16.46
C MET A 91 -13.11 4.44 16.31
N ASN A 92 -14.41 4.59 16.11
CA ASN A 92 -15.35 3.49 15.85
C ASN A 92 -15.70 3.33 14.35
N SER A 93 -15.24 4.25 13.50
CA SER A 93 -15.45 4.25 12.06
C SER A 93 -14.22 4.80 11.34
N ALA A 94 -14.11 4.54 10.03
CA ALA A 94 -12.99 5.04 9.24
C ALA A 94 -12.92 6.58 9.30
N PRO A 95 -11.78 7.17 9.68
CA PRO A 95 -11.61 8.62 9.63
C PRO A 95 -11.43 9.12 8.20
N THR A 96 -11.46 10.44 8.05
CA THR A 96 -11.22 11.13 6.77
C THR A 96 -9.93 10.63 6.09
N GLY A 97 -10.05 10.27 4.82
CA GLY A 97 -8.94 9.74 4.01
C GLY A 97 -8.73 8.23 4.12
N MET A 98 -9.37 7.55 5.08
CA MET A 98 -9.42 6.09 5.14
C MET A 98 -10.71 5.57 4.52
N ILE A 99 -10.63 4.37 3.95
CA ILE A 99 -11.73 3.67 3.29
C ILE A 99 -12.43 2.73 4.29
N GLY A 100 -11.66 2.08 5.15
CA GLY A 100 -12.18 1.13 6.13
C GLY A 100 -11.41 1.14 7.44
N LEU A 101 -12.10 0.73 8.50
CA LEU A 101 -11.55 0.54 9.84
C LEU A 101 -12.20 -0.68 10.49
N THR A 102 -11.40 -1.55 11.08
CA THR A 102 -11.84 -2.72 11.84
C THR A 102 -11.10 -2.77 13.16
N ARG A 103 -11.85 -3.02 14.24
CA ARG A 103 -11.32 -3.10 15.60
C ARG A 103 -11.38 -4.53 16.09
N LEU A 104 -10.35 -4.97 16.79
CA LEU A 104 -10.35 -6.24 17.50
C LEU A 104 -9.48 -6.14 18.75
N PHE A 105 -9.79 -6.97 19.74
CA PHE A 105 -8.94 -7.17 20.90
C PHE A 105 -8.18 -8.47 20.77
N ILE A 106 -6.94 -8.45 21.25
CA ILE A 106 -6.05 -9.61 21.34
C ILE A 106 -5.67 -9.81 22.81
N GLU A 107 -5.78 -11.04 23.27
CA GLU A 107 -5.42 -11.46 24.63
C GLU A 107 -3.98 -12.00 24.68
N PRO A 108 -3.32 -11.97 25.85
CA PRO A 108 -2.01 -12.59 26.02
C PRO A 108 -2.02 -14.07 25.61
N GLY A 109 -1.00 -14.48 24.84
CA GLY A 109 -0.86 -15.84 24.32
C GLY A 109 -1.84 -16.23 23.20
N GLN A 110 -2.74 -15.34 22.77
CA GLN A 110 -3.74 -15.63 21.75
C GLN A 110 -3.13 -15.72 20.34
N THR A 111 -3.54 -16.73 19.58
CA THR A 111 -3.45 -16.72 18.11
C THR A 111 -4.81 -16.40 17.51
N ARG A 112 -4.87 -15.44 16.59
CA ARG A 112 -6.12 -15.00 15.95
C ARG A 112 -5.91 -14.69 14.48
N THR A 113 -6.78 -15.23 13.63
CA THR A 113 -6.85 -14.88 12.20
C THR A 113 -8.06 -14.00 11.93
N LEU A 114 -7.87 -13.00 11.08
CA LEU A 114 -8.90 -12.08 10.61
C LEU A 114 -8.87 -12.06 9.08
N SER A 115 -9.97 -12.46 8.45
CA SER A 115 -10.20 -12.32 7.01
C SER A 115 -11.09 -11.11 6.76
N LEU A 116 -10.66 -10.21 5.89
CA LEU A 116 -11.38 -9.00 5.50
C LEU A 116 -11.53 -8.92 3.98
N PRO A 117 -12.62 -8.31 3.50
CA PRO A 117 -12.66 -7.86 2.12
C PRO A 117 -11.66 -6.72 1.92
N ARG A 118 -11.05 -6.67 0.73
CA ARG A 118 -10.43 -5.45 0.22
C ARG A 118 -11.54 -4.53 -0.28
N LEU A 119 -11.72 -3.40 0.39
CA LEU A 119 -12.70 -2.39 0.01
C LEU A 119 -12.29 -1.75 -1.32
N GLU A 120 -13.29 -1.23 -2.04
CA GLU A 120 -13.06 -0.54 -3.31
C GLU A 120 -12.10 0.64 -3.11
N GLY A 121 -11.09 0.75 -3.98
CA GLY A 121 -10.05 1.78 -3.90
C GLY A 121 -8.94 1.52 -2.88
N ALA A 122 -9.04 0.48 -2.03
CA ALA A 122 -8.02 0.18 -1.03
C ALA A 122 -6.76 -0.39 -1.68
N LYS A 123 -5.64 0.34 -1.55
CA LYS A 123 -4.32 -0.05 -2.06
C LYS A 123 -3.35 -0.43 -0.95
N MET A 124 -3.71 -0.13 0.30
CA MET A 124 -2.87 -0.38 1.47
C MET A 124 -3.68 -0.80 2.68
N VAL A 125 -2.99 -1.48 3.59
CA VAL A 125 -3.49 -1.93 4.89
C VAL A 125 -2.56 -1.38 5.98
N GLY A 126 -3.13 -0.67 6.94
CA GLY A 126 -2.44 -0.22 8.15
C GLY A 126 -2.89 -1.05 9.35
N VAL A 127 -1.96 -1.34 10.24
CA VAL A 127 -2.25 -2.01 11.52
C VAL A 127 -1.65 -1.15 12.63
N ALA A 128 -2.51 -0.67 13.52
CA ALA A 128 -2.16 0.17 14.65
C ALA A 128 -2.56 -0.53 15.95
N VAL A 129 -1.67 -0.49 16.94
CA VAL A 129 -1.80 -1.26 18.18
C VAL A 129 -1.68 -0.37 19.41
N GLY A 130 -2.60 -0.52 20.35
CA GLY A 130 -2.72 0.33 21.53
C GLY A 130 -1.82 -0.02 22.70
N TYR A 131 -0.51 -0.19 22.46
CA TYR A 131 0.45 -0.38 23.56
C TYR A 131 0.44 0.82 24.52
N ALA A 132 0.70 0.57 25.82
CA ALA A 132 0.66 1.60 26.86
C ALA A 132 1.49 2.85 26.55
N HIS A 133 2.64 2.69 25.88
CA HIS A 133 3.53 3.79 25.53
C HIS A 133 3.09 4.60 24.28
N LEU A 134 2.14 4.08 23.48
CA LEU A 134 1.61 4.72 22.27
C LEU A 134 2.71 5.32 21.36
N ASP A 135 3.75 4.55 21.06
CA ASP A 135 4.87 4.97 20.21
C ASP A 135 4.63 4.41 18.81
N PRO A 136 4.34 5.26 17.80
CA PRO A 136 4.01 4.78 16.47
C PRO A 136 5.09 3.90 15.83
N THR A 137 6.37 4.12 16.15
CA THR A 137 7.48 3.37 15.56
C THR A 137 7.45 1.89 15.95
N ARG A 138 6.92 1.59 17.14
CA ARG A 138 6.77 0.25 17.70
C ARG A 138 5.35 -0.30 17.58
N SER A 139 4.35 0.57 17.52
CA SER A 139 2.93 0.19 17.55
C SER A 139 2.28 0.01 16.17
N VAL A 140 2.95 0.41 15.09
CA VAL A 140 2.31 0.50 13.76
C VAL A 140 3.08 -0.28 12.70
N LYS A 141 2.33 -0.93 11.81
CA LYS A 141 2.84 -1.51 10.55
C LYS A 141 1.94 -1.09 9.38
N LEU A 142 2.57 -0.94 8.22
CA LEU A 142 1.93 -0.54 6.97
C LEU A 142 2.30 -1.54 5.89
N TYR A 143 1.33 -1.92 5.07
CA TYR A 143 1.50 -2.87 3.98
C TYR A 143 0.86 -2.35 2.71
N GLN A 144 1.59 -2.42 1.60
CA GLN A 144 1.06 -2.14 0.27
C GLN A 144 0.53 -3.43 -0.35
N ILE A 145 -0.66 -3.35 -0.92
CA ILE A 145 -1.28 -4.45 -1.66
C ILE A 145 -0.60 -4.55 -3.02
N GLY A 146 -0.11 -5.75 -3.35
CA GLY A 146 0.59 -6.00 -4.61
C GLY A 146 -0.37 -6.03 -5.81
N VAL A 147 0.19 -5.94 -6.99
CA VAL A 147 -0.54 -6.08 -8.26
C VAL A 147 0.18 -7.14 -9.09
N ASP A 148 -0.57 -8.10 -9.60
CA ASP A 148 -0.10 -9.06 -10.59
C ASP A 148 -0.30 -8.50 -11.99
N VAL A 149 0.79 -8.50 -12.78
CA VAL A 149 0.75 -8.15 -14.20
C VAL A 149 1.04 -9.41 -14.99
N THR A 150 0.05 -9.88 -15.74
CA THR A 150 0.12 -11.12 -16.50
C THR A 150 -0.06 -10.85 -17.97
N SER A 151 0.57 -11.69 -18.81
CA SER A 151 0.39 -11.67 -20.26
C SER A 151 -0.24 -12.99 -20.70
N THR A 152 -1.22 -12.93 -21.60
CA THR A 152 -1.87 -14.09 -22.19
C THR A 152 -1.80 -14.02 -23.71
N GLY A 153 -1.76 -15.18 -24.39
CA GLY A 153 -1.73 -15.28 -25.86
C GLY A 153 -0.36 -15.59 -26.45
N PHE A 154 -0.34 -16.47 -27.47
CA PHE A 154 0.89 -16.96 -28.12
C PHE A 154 1.32 -16.09 -29.32
N PHE A 155 0.36 -15.56 -30.07
CA PHE A 155 0.61 -14.73 -31.27
C PHE A 155 0.40 -13.22 -31.03
N SER A 156 -0.52 -12.86 -30.13
CA SER A 156 -0.74 -11.48 -29.67
C SER A 156 -0.87 -11.51 -28.15
N LYS A 157 0.02 -10.79 -27.45
CA LYS A 157 0.03 -10.76 -25.99
C LYS A 157 -0.94 -9.70 -25.47
N THR A 158 -1.94 -10.12 -24.72
CA THR A 158 -2.80 -9.23 -23.94
C THR A 158 -2.29 -9.14 -22.51
N TRP A 159 -2.07 -7.92 -22.04
CA TRP A 159 -1.57 -7.65 -20.69
C TRP A 159 -2.70 -7.21 -19.78
N THR A 160 -2.76 -7.78 -18.58
CA THR A 160 -3.76 -7.48 -17.57
C THR A 160 -3.10 -7.26 -16.22
N ALA A 161 -3.57 -6.26 -15.48
CA ALA A 161 -3.13 -5.98 -14.12
C ALA A 161 -4.28 -6.22 -13.14
N THR A 162 -4.04 -6.93 -12.05
CA THR A 162 -5.06 -7.23 -11.03
C THR A 162 -4.49 -7.10 -9.62
N PRO A 163 -5.23 -6.50 -8.65
CA PRO A 163 -4.77 -6.48 -7.26
C PRO A 163 -4.64 -7.90 -6.71
N ARG A 164 -3.53 -8.17 -6.01
CA ARG A 164 -3.27 -9.47 -5.40
C ARG A 164 -3.84 -9.52 -3.98
N PRO A 165 -4.46 -10.63 -3.55
CA PRO A 165 -4.73 -10.86 -2.13
C PRO A 165 -3.46 -10.76 -1.28
N ILE A 166 -3.58 -10.27 -0.06
CA ILE A 166 -2.46 -10.08 0.87
C ILE A 166 -2.67 -10.90 2.14
N ALA A 167 -1.64 -11.61 2.58
CA ALA A 167 -1.60 -12.33 3.85
C ALA A 167 -0.48 -11.76 4.73
N ILE A 168 -0.84 -11.27 5.91
CA ILE A 168 0.04 -10.53 6.81
C ILE A 168 0.14 -11.30 8.13
N ASP A 169 1.32 -11.83 8.43
CA ASP A 169 1.61 -12.43 9.73
C ASP A 169 2.26 -11.40 10.66
N LEU A 170 1.72 -11.28 11.86
CA LEU A 170 2.09 -10.31 12.89
C LEU A 170 2.38 -11.02 14.20
N LEU A 171 3.51 -10.68 14.81
CA LEU A 171 3.83 -11.02 16.19
C LEU A 171 3.50 -9.81 17.06
N VAL A 172 2.62 -9.99 18.03
CA VAL A 172 2.18 -8.96 18.96
C VAL A 172 2.94 -9.19 20.26
N GLY A 173 4.09 -8.54 20.37
CA GLY A 173 5.05 -8.78 21.44
C GLY A 173 4.69 -8.08 22.75
N PRO A 174 5.60 -8.14 23.74
CA PRO A 174 5.41 -7.45 25.00
C PRO A 174 5.33 -5.92 24.86
N ASP A 175 6.09 -5.33 23.94
CA ASP A 175 6.22 -3.88 23.80
C ASP A 175 6.24 -3.37 22.34
N ALA A 176 6.06 -4.25 21.35
CA ALA A 176 6.12 -3.87 19.94
C ALA A 176 5.31 -4.80 19.04
N LEU A 177 4.69 -4.22 18.01
CA LEU A 177 4.15 -4.95 16.88
C LEU A 177 5.31 -5.30 15.95
N LEU A 178 5.48 -6.58 15.67
CA LEU A 178 6.54 -7.11 14.84
C LEU A 178 5.95 -7.87 13.65
N ARG A 179 6.76 -8.01 12.60
CA ARG A 179 6.43 -8.90 11.48
C ARG A 179 6.62 -10.34 11.94
N GLY A 180 5.63 -11.19 11.69
CA GLY A 180 5.72 -12.62 11.95
C GLY A 180 6.81 -13.28 11.09
N LYS A 181 7.50 -14.27 11.64
CA LYS A 181 8.57 -15.00 10.95
C LYS A 181 8.05 -15.77 9.73
N GLU A 182 6.81 -16.24 9.79
CA GLU A 182 6.14 -16.97 8.70
C GLU A 182 5.62 -16.07 7.58
N SER A 183 5.79 -14.74 7.70
CA SER A 183 5.26 -13.78 6.73
C SER A 183 5.83 -14.02 5.33
N ARG A 184 4.97 -14.51 4.44
CA ARG A 184 5.28 -14.80 3.02
C ARG A 184 5.40 -13.55 2.14
N LEU A 185 5.23 -12.34 2.69
CA LEU A 185 5.33 -11.11 1.94
C LEU A 185 6.77 -10.88 1.46
N ALA A 186 6.97 -10.72 0.16
CA ALA A 186 8.29 -10.32 -0.33
C ALA A 186 8.64 -8.93 0.24
N LEU A 187 9.90 -8.75 0.66
CA LEU A 187 10.39 -7.39 0.92
C LEU A 187 10.33 -6.60 -0.40
N PRO A 188 9.84 -5.34 -0.37
CA PRO A 188 9.84 -4.52 -1.57
C PRO A 188 11.30 -4.36 -2.05
N LYS A 189 11.53 -4.58 -3.35
CA LYS A 189 12.85 -4.35 -3.94
C LYS A 189 13.14 -2.84 -3.87
N PRO A 190 14.27 -2.40 -3.30
CA PRO A 190 14.65 -1.00 -3.35
C PRO A 190 14.75 -0.54 -4.80
N VAL A 191 13.90 0.41 -5.20
CA VAL A 191 14.03 1.08 -6.50
C VAL A 191 14.89 2.31 -6.28
N GLN A 192 16.06 2.35 -6.91
CA GLN A 192 16.90 3.54 -6.87
C GLN A 192 16.15 4.69 -7.58
N PRO A 193 15.91 5.83 -6.92
CA PRO A 193 15.34 6.99 -7.57
C PRO A 193 16.22 7.38 -8.76
N ARG A 194 15.60 7.54 -9.94
CA ARG A 194 16.30 8.06 -11.12
C ARG A 194 16.00 9.55 -11.24
N GLU A 195 17.02 10.34 -11.57
CA GLU A 195 16.83 11.75 -11.92
C GLU A 195 16.00 11.87 -13.21
N GLY A 196 15.12 12.88 -13.26
CA GLY A 196 14.25 13.13 -14.41
C GLY A 196 13.01 13.94 -14.07
N GLU A 197 12.34 14.45 -15.09
CA GLU A 197 11.07 15.15 -14.96
C GLU A 197 9.96 14.15 -14.56
N VAL A 198 9.28 14.44 -13.45
CA VAL A 198 8.08 13.69 -13.04
C VAL A 198 6.87 14.39 -13.61
N ARG A 199 6.19 13.76 -14.58
CA ARG A 199 4.97 14.33 -15.16
C ARG A 199 3.83 14.31 -14.14
N LEU A 200 3.08 15.41 -14.08
CA LEU A 200 1.88 15.50 -13.25
C LEU A 200 0.79 14.56 -13.80
N PRO A 201 0.11 13.76 -12.95
CA PRO A 201 -1.01 12.93 -13.37
C PRO A 201 -2.09 13.78 -14.04
N GLY A 202 -2.46 13.46 -15.28
CA GLY A 202 -3.50 14.16 -16.04
C GLY A 202 -3.04 15.31 -16.93
N ALA A 203 -1.74 15.65 -16.94
CA ALA A 203 -1.18 16.55 -17.94
C ALA A 203 -1.05 15.80 -19.28
N GLN A 204 -2.02 16.00 -20.18
CA GLN A 204 -1.83 15.65 -21.59
C GLN A 204 -0.93 16.72 -22.21
N GLY A 205 0.21 16.29 -22.76
CA GLY A 205 1.13 17.15 -23.53
C GLY A 205 0.63 17.38 -24.94
#